data_AF-A0A256XHB6-F1
#
_entry.id   AF-A0A256XHB6-F1
#
_cell.length_a   1.000
_cell.length_b   1.000
_cell.length_c   1.000
_cell.angle_alpha   90.00
_cell.angle_beta   90.00
_cell.angle_gamma   90.00
#
_symmetry.space_group_name_H-M   'P 1'
#
loop_
_entity.id
_entity.type
_entity.pdbx_description
1 polymer ?
#
loop_
_entity_poly.entity_id
_entity_poly.type
_entity_poly.pdbx_seq_one_letter_code
_entity_poly.pdbx_strand_id
1 'polypeptide(L)'
;MVQQQKQYIKQSQKKEINQLIDLLPSLGYGVVKLTGWNPENNEYLIKVLNCYNTVGYPKTKKPVCYGMSAKLAALFEIVHNKKAECMETRCAAKGDPYCEFRIRLRDEQPGLIQKPRSVQEKNKKYWEAHILFNKIKGEIFFENDNCTIIPRGETPHIKKEFEDMIGTTAHTISYNAGKRASKETLNNYQKGLIKIIALTSKKKLSQQMLKQIPKRGFGKAQMIDFSEEKDFIKFRVTNSMEAQDYEDSEIPECSILTGVIAGAGEIVFNRVMDCIETRCAAMGDPYCEFELYRKKAVEERLQQILHDFVMAGDVEGALIMSKNGILIASCLPPEINAERLAMIASTITGATEKSTSELGRERFYRITVETGEAGLIIRKSGKGSELIVITKPDASLGFVFNEMRIISDKLREAMQ
;
A
#
# COMPACT_ATOMS: atom_id res chain seq x y z
N MET A 1 15.42 22.43 45.42
CA MET A 1 14.85 21.09 45.10
C MET A 1 14.07 21.07 43.77
N VAL A 2 13.07 21.92 43.55
CA VAL A 2 12.23 21.89 42.32
C VAL A 2 13.02 22.11 41.02
N GLN A 3 14.00 23.02 40.98
CA GLN A 3 14.83 23.27 39.79
C GLN A 3 15.76 22.09 39.46
N GLN A 4 16.41 21.49 40.46
CA GLN A 4 17.25 20.30 40.31
C GLN A 4 16.45 19.10 39.82
N GLN A 5 15.22 18.92 40.32
CA GLN A 5 14.32 17.86 39.89
C GLN A 5 13.85 18.05 38.43
N LYS A 6 13.50 19.28 38.02
CA LYS A 6 13.17 19.60 36.62
C LYS A 6 14.35 19.39 35.67
N GLN A 7 15.57 19.73 36.11
CA GLN A 7 16.79 19.53 35.32
C GLN A 7 17.14 18.04 35.18
N TYR A 8 16.94 17.25 36.24
CA TYR A 8 17.10 15.80 36.21
C TYR A 8 16.13 15.13 35.24
N ILE A 9 14.84 15.50 35.27
CA ILE A 9 13.82 14.97 34.34
C ILE A 9 14.21 15.26 32.89
N LYS A 10 14.61 16.51 32.58
CA LYS A 10 15.05 16.89 31.23
C LYS A 10 16.28 16.08 30.77
N GLN A 11 17.23 15.81 31.66
CA GLN A 11 18.39 14.97 31.35
C GLN A 11 18.02 13.49 31.13
N SER A 12 17.08 12.95 31.92
CA SER A 12 16.54 11.59 31.72
C SER A 12 15.85 11.47 30.36
N GLN A 13 14.96 12.41 30.04
CA GLN A 13 14.25 12.44 28.75
C GLN A 13 15.21 12.52 27.57
N LYS A 14 16.25 13.37 27.66
CA LYS A 14 17.29 13.45 26.61
C LYS A 14 18.01 12.11 26.45
N LYS A 15 18.33 11.42 27.55
CA LYS A 15 18.99 10.11 27.51
C LYS A 15 18.09 9.05 26.88
N GLU A 16 16.83 8.99 27.27
CA GLU A 16 15.83 8.07 26.71
C GLU A 16 15.62 8.30 25.21
N ILE A 17 15.50 9.55 24.78
CA ILE A 17 15.41 9.88 23.34
C ILE A 17 16.64 9.39 22.59
N ASN A 18 17.86 9.65 23.11
CA ASN A 18 19.09 9.18 22.47
C ASN A 18 19.11 7.65 22.35
N GLN A 19 18.71 6.93 23.41
CA GLN A 19 18.62 5.48 23.38
C GLN A 19 17.65 4.97 22.31
N LEU A 20 16.49 5.62 22.15
CA LEU A 20 15.49 5.22 21.17
C LEU A 20 15.93 5.54 19.73
N ILE A 21 16.49 6.73 19.47
CA ILE A 21 16.96 7.08 18.12
C ILE A 21 18.18 6.24 17.69
N ASP A 22 19.01 5.80 18.64
CA ASP A 22 20.17 4.92 18.37
C ASP A 22 19.77 3.53 17.89
N LEU A 23 18.50 3.12 18.07
CA LEU A 23 17.96 1.86 17.54
C LEU A 23 17.55 1.95 16.06
N LEU A 24 17.19 3.15 15.59
CA LEU A 24 16.64 3.36 14.24
C LEU A 24 17.62 2.95 13.11
N PRO A 25 18.95 3.17 13.21
CA PRO A 25 19.91 2.65 12.24
C PRO A 25 19.89 1.12 12.12
N SER A 26 19.71 0.40 13.23
CA SER A 26 19.63 -1.06 13.23
C SER A 26 18.38 -1.60 12.53
N LEU A 27 17.36 -0.77 12.36
CA LEU A 27 16.16 -1.08 11.58
C LEU A 27 16.31 -0.70 10.10
N GLY A 28 17.42 -0.06 9.71
CA GLY A 28 17.65 0.43 8.35
C GLY A 28 16.98 1.79 8.06
N TYR A 29 16.62 2.57 9.09
CA TYR A 29 15.95 3.86 8.89
C TYR A 29 16.90 5.03 8.59
N GLY A 30 18.21 4.79 8.50
CA GLY A 30 19.25 5.82 8.37
C GLY A 30 19.93 6.17 9.69
N VAL A 31 20.98 7.00 9.63
CA VAL A 31 21.73 7.43 10.81
C VAL A 31 21.07 8.66 11.43
N VAL A 32 20.49 8.49 12.61
CA VAL A 32 19.70 9.51 13.30
C VAL A 32 20.54 10.19 14.37
N LYS A 33 20.48 11.53 14.45
CA LYS A 33 21.20 12.33 15.45
C LYS A 33 20.33 13.45 15.99
N LEU A 34 20.27 13.57 17.31
CA LEU A 34 19.73 14.74 17.99
C LEU A 34 20.73 15.89 17.92
N THR A 35 20.40 16.94 17.16
CA THR A 35 21.28 18.10 16.94
C THR A 35 20.82 19.38 17.62
N GLY A 36 19.55 19.46 18.01
CA GLY A 36 19.00 20.59 18.76
C GLY A 36 18.16 20.12 19.93
N TRP A 37 18.39 20.72 21.10
CA TRP A 37 17.70 20.40 22.35
C TRP A 37 17.27 21.68 23.05
N ASN A 38 16.00 22.08 22.89
CA ASN A 38 15.43 23.26 23.53
C ASN A 38 14.13 22.90 24.28
N PRO A 39 14.25 22.26 25.46
CA PRO A 39 13.10 21.83 26.24
C PRO A 39 12.34 22.99 26.90
N GLU A 40 12.89 24.21 26.94
CA GLU A 40 12.14 25.37 27.44
C GLU A 40 11.10 25.83 26.42
N ASN A 41 11.42 25.72 25.13
CA ASN A 41 10.52 26.07 24.03
C ASN A 41 9.81 24.84 23.45
N ASN A 42 9.92 23.67 24.09
CA ASN A 42 9.39 22.40 23.58
C ASN A 42 9.84 22.11 22.12
N GLU A 43 11.04 22.55 21.72
CA GLU A 43 11.53 22.45 20.34
C GLU A 43 12.81 21.62 20.25
N TYR A 44 12.85 20.70 19.29
CA TYR A 44 13.96 19.78 19.09
C TYR A 44 14.30 19.64 17.61
N LEU A 45 15.57 19.36 17.30
CA LEU A 45 16.04 19.16 15.94
C LEU A 45 16.73 17.81 15.80
N ILE A 46 16.29 17.03 14.82
CA ILE A 46 16.87 15.74 14.45
C ILE A 46 17.44 15.85 13.04
N LYS A 47 18.65 15.30 12.83
CA LYS A 47 19.20 15.04 11.49
C LYS A 47 19.19 13.55 11.21
N VAL A 48 18.83 13.18 9.99
CA VAL A 48 18.88 11.81 9.48
C VAL A 48 19.73 11.77 8.23
N LEU A 49 20.87 11.09 8.31
CA LEU A 49 21.68 10.76 7.15
C LEU A 49 21.11 9.50 6.51
N ASN A 50 21.00 9.50 5.18
CA ASN A 50 20.50 8.34 4.42
C ASN A 50 19.12 7.85 4.90
N CYS A 51 18.18 8.77 5.03
CA CYS A 51 16.82 8.45 5.46
C CYS A 51 16.15 7.47 4.50
N TYR A 52 15.61 6.36 5.03
CA TYR A 52 15.03 5.29 4.22
C TYR A 52 13.87 5.77 3.32
N ASN A 53 13.09 6.78 3.75
CA ASN A 53 11.98 7.32 2.96
C ASN A 53 12.43 7.98 1.64
N THR A 54 13.71 8.34 1.52
CA THR A 54 14.23 8.95 0.28
C THR A 54 14.58 7.92 -0.78
N VAL A 55 14.67 6.64 -0.40
CA VAL A 55 14.94 5.53 -1.32
C VAL A 55 13.80 5.46 -2.34
N GLY A 56 14.15 5.59 -3.62
CA GLY A 56 13.17 5.59 -4.72
C GLY A 56 12.63 6.97 -5.14
N TYR A 57 13.03 8.06 -4.47
CA TYR A 57 12.59 9.42 -4.79
C TYR A 57 13.74 10.30 -5.34
N PRO A 58 14.05 10.23 -6.64
CA PRO A 58 15.08 11.10 -7.21
C PRO A 58 14.54 12.53 -7.41
N LYS A 59 15.25 13.52 -6.88
CA LYS A 59 15.11 14.96 -7.23
C LYS A 59 13.67 15.50 -7.13
N THR A 60 13.12 15.42 -5.93
CA THR A 60 11.77 15.92 -5.61
C THR A 60 11.77 17.44 -5.36
N LYS A 61 10.63 18.10 -5.61
CA LYS A 61 10.45 19.54 -5.28
C LYS A 61 10.07 19.78 -3.82
N LYS A 62 9.51 18.76 -3.15
CA LYS A 62 9.00 18.84 -1.78
C LYS A 62 9.61 17.75 -0.90
N PRO A 63 9.67 17.94 0.43
CA PRO A 63 10.09 16.90 1.35
C PRO A 63 9.19 15.65 1.24
N VAL A 64 9.73 14.47 1.55
CA VAL A 64 9.04 13.16 1.34
C VAL A 64 9.12 12.22 2.54
N CYS A 65 9.86 12.58 3.60
CA CYS A 65 10.12 11.70 4.73
C CYS A 65 8.99 11.72 5.78
N TYR A 66 7.73 11.63 5.34
CA TYR A 66 6.56 11.66 6.21
C TYR A 66 6.54 10.50 7.21
N GLY A 67 6.98 9.31 6.78
CA GLY A 67 7.08 8.14 7.66
C GLY A 67 8.09 8.33 8.80
N MET A 68 9.28 8.87 8.49
CA MET A 68 10.26 9.25 9.51
C MET A 68 9.73 10.36 10.42
N SER A 69 9.05 11.38 9.87
CA SER A 69 8.43 12.44 10.68
C SER A 69 7.46 11.86 11.70
N ALA A 70 6.58 10.94 11.29
CA ALA A 70 5.62 10.29 12.17
C ALA A 70 6.31 9.43 13.26
N LYS A 71 7.33 8.65 12.91
CA LYS A 71 8.10 7.86 13.88
C LYS A 71 8.81 8.74 14.92
N LEU A 72 9.41 9.84 14.47
CA LEU A 72 10.07 10.80 15.36
C LEU A 72 9.06 11.53 16.26
N ALA A 73 7.90 11.92 15.73
CA ALA A 73 6.82 12.48 16.54
C ALA A 73 6.42 11.50 17.66
N ALA A 74 6.04 10.28 17.31
CA ALA A 74 5.61 9.25 18.26
C ALA A 74 6.66 8.96 19.35
N LEU A 75 7.95 8.91 18.98
CA LEU A 75 9.05 8.73 19.95
C LEU A 75 9.06 9.84 21.00
N PHE A 76 8.94 11.10 20.56
CA PHE A 76 8.90 12.24 21.47
C PHE A 76 7.61 12.28 22.28
N GLU A 77 6.48 11.85 21.71
CA GLU A 77 5.21 11.73 22.45
C GLU A 77 5.33 10.75 23.62
N ILE A 78 5.94 9.58 23.39
CA ILE A 78 6.16 8.56 24.42
C ILE A 78 7.03 9.08 25.56
N VAL A 79 8.15 9.75 25.25
CA VAL A 79 9.12 10.20 26.26
C VAL A 79 8.61 11.41 27.04
N HIS A 80 7.91 12.32 26.38
CA HIS A 80 7.44 13.56 27.01
C HIS A 80 6.00 13.48 27.54
N ASN A 81 5.24 12.45 27.16
CA ASN A 81 3.81 12.32 27.41
C ASN A 81 3.03 13.58 26.95
N LYS A 82 3.41 14.08 25.78
CA LYS A 82 2.86 15.29 25.14
C LYS A 82 2.77 15.06 23.65
N LYS A 83 1.70 15.54 23.01
CA LYS A 83 1.55 15.48 21.56
C LYS A 83 2.71 16.18 20.86
N ALA A 84 3.19 15.61 19.76
CA ALA A 84 4.36 16.10 19.04
C ALA A 84 4.03 16.37 17.57
N GLU A 85 4.40 17.56 17.09
CA GLU A 85 4.39 17.88 15.67
C GLU A 85 5.79 17.77 15.11
N CYS A 86 5.97 16.97 14.07
CA CYS A 86 7.25 16.78 13.41
C CYS A 86 7.16 17.22 11.96
N MET A 87 7.98 18.21 11.58
CA MET A 87 8.05 18.75 10.22
C MET A 87 9.44 18.57 9.65
N GLU A 88 9.50 18.03 8.42
CA GLU A 88 10.75 17.93 7.66
C GLU A 88 11.13 19.31 7.09
N THR A 89 12.26 19.87 7.52
CA THR A 89 12.77 21.18 7.10
C THR A 89 13.78 21.10 5.96
N ARG A 90 14.50 19.97 5.84
CA ARG A 90 15.44 19.64 4.76
C ARG A 90 15.24 18.19 4.35
N CYS A 91 15.44 17.87 3.07
CA CYS A 91 15.20 16.52 2.56
C CYS A 91 16.26 16.13 1.55
N ALA A 92 16.90 14.97 1.76
CA ALA A 92 17.91 14.48 0.83
C ALA A 92 17.35 14.19 -0.57
N ALA A 93 16.07 13.82 -0.67
CA ALA A 93 15.40 13.66 -1.98
C ALA A 93 15.28 14.98 -2.76
N LYS A 94 15.41 16.15 -2.11
CA LYS A 94 15.48 17.46 -2.77
C LYS A 94 16.91 17.84 -3.21
N GLY A 95 17.91 17.05 -2.83
CA GLY A 95 19.33 17.36 -3.04
C GLY A 95 20.04 17.94 -1.81
N ASP A 96 19.36 18.06 -0.66
CA ASP A 96 20.05 18.39 0.59
C ASP A 96 21.01 17.24 1.00
N PRO A 97 22.11 17.51 1.72
CA PRO A 97 23.03 16.46 2.15
C PRO A 97 22.44 15.49 3.18
N TYR A 98 21.30 15.84 3.80
CA TYR A 98 20.62 15.06 4.82
C TYR A 98 19.15 15.49 4.93
N CYS A 99 18.37 14.68 5.65
CA CYS A 99 17.04 15.09 6.08
C CYS A 99 17.11 15.73 7.46
N GLU A 100 16.36 16.80 7.69
CA GLU A 100 16.31 17.50 8.98
C GLU A 100 14.85 17.65 9.40
N PHE A 101 14.58 17.40 10.68
CA PHE A 101 13.25 17.38 11.25
C PHE A 101 13.20 18.30 12.45
N ARG A 102 12.20 19.19 12.48
CA ARG A 102 11.86 20.02 13.62
C ARG A 102 10.67 19.42 14.34
N ILE A 103 10.84 19.18 15.63
CA ILE A 103 9.82 18.61 16.50
C ILE A 103 9.38 19.68 17.49
N ARG A 104 8.06 19.85 17.65
CA ARG A 104 7.44 20.75 18.63
C ARG A 104 6.44 19.99 19.48
N LEU A 105 6.57 20.07 20.81
CA LEU A 105 5.58 19.48 21.72
C LEU A 105 4.47 20.48 22.01
N ARG A 106 3.24 19.97 22.10
CA ARG A 106 2.05 20.69 22.54
C ARG A 106 1.62 20.20 23.91
N ASP A 107 1.01 21.08 24.71
CA ASP A 107 0.46 20.73 26.02
C ASP A 107 -0.90 20.00 25.90
N GLU A 108 -0.90 18.94 25.08
CA GLU A 108 -2.00 18.01 24.86
C GLU A 108 -1.48 16.61 25.19
N GLN A 109 -2.29 15.76 25.82
CA GLN A 109 -1.90 14.36 25.99
C GLN A 109 -1.97 13.63 24.64
N PRO A 110 -0.99 12.76 24.33
CA PRO A 110 -1.09 11.87 23.18
C PRO A 110 -2.27 10.90 23.37
N GLY A 111 -2.79 10.38 22.25
CA GLY A 111 -3.84 9.35 22.29
C GLY A 111 -3.39 8.07 23.01
N LEU A 112 -4.33 7.14 23.22
CA LEU A 112 -4.03 5.84 23.83
C LEU A 112 -2.99 5.06 23.01
N ILE A 113 -1.81 4.83 23.61
CA ILE A 113 -0.75 4.01 23.03
C ILE A 113 -0.97 2.56 23.47
N GLN A 114 -1.46 1.71 22.56
CA GLN A 114 -1.62 0.28 22.82
C GLN A 114 -0.28 -0.45 22.72
N LYS A 115 -0.07 -1.47 23.58
CA LYS A 115 1.09 -2.35 23.45
C LYS A 115 0.94 -3.24 22.22
N PRO A 116 2.00 -3.43 21.41
CA PRO A 116 1.96 -4.36 20.30
C PRO A 116 1.67 -5.78 20.81
N ARG A 117 0.79 -6.50 20.11
CA ARG A 117 0.36 -7.87 20.46
C ARG A 117 1.47 -8.91 20.22
N SER A 118 2.45 -8.60 19.39
CA SER A 118 3.52 -9.49 18.97
C SER A 118 4.81 -9.23 19.77
N VAL A 119 4.97 -9.93 20.90
CA VAL A 119 6.23 -9.96 21.66
C VAL A 119 6.94 -11.29 21.42
N GLN A 120 8.27 -11.25 21.28
CA GLN A 120 9.07 -12.46 21.16
C GLN A 120 8.90 -13.36 22.39
N GLU A 121 8.45 -14.60 22.18
CA GLU A 121 8.32 -15.58 23.25
C GLU A 121 9.66 -16.25 23.51
N LYS A 122 10.14 -16.19 24.76
CA LYS A 122 11.44 -16.75 25.17
C LYS A 122 11.57 -18.26 24.91
N ASN A 123 10.46 -18.98 24.74
CA ASN A 123 10.41 -20.43 24.62
C ASN A 123 10.30 -20.95 23.18
N LYS A 124 10.33 -20.08 22.16
CA LYS A 124 10.23 -20.48 20.75
C LYS A 124 11.63 -20.67 20.13
N LYS A 125 11.73 -21.63 19.20
CA LYS A 125 12.93 -21.81 18.37
C LYS A 125 12.88 -20.86 17.18
N TYR A 126 13.95 -20.12 16.98
CA TYR A 126 14.12 -19.16 15.88
C TYR A 126 15.22 -19.63 14.93
N TRP A 127 15.10 -19.26 13.65
CA TRP A 127 16.14 -19.44 12.65
C TRP A 127 16.94 -18.15 12.54
N GLU A 128 18.25 -18.25 12.42
CA GLU A 128 19.11 -17.08 12.21
C GLU A 128 19.01 -16.62 10.75
N ALA A 129 18.90 -15.31 10.55
CA ALA A 129 18.96 -14.66 9.25
C ALA A 129 20.22 -13.80 9.19
N HIS A 130 21.03 -13.99 8.16
CA HIS A 130 22.21 -13.15 7.92
C HIS A 130 21.78 -11.82 7.29
N ILE A 131 21.92 -10.75 8.04
CA ILE A 131 21.65 -9.37 7.60
C ILE A 131 22.96 -8.61 7.64
N LEU A 132 23.31 -7.95 6.53
CA LEU A 132 24.48 -7.09 6.48
C LEU A 132 24.07 -5.70 6.96
N PHE A 133 24.78 -5.16 7.95
CA PHE A 133 24.50 -3.83 8.49
C PHE A 133 25.65 -2.87 8.21
N ASN A 134 25.37 -1.80 7.47
CA ASN A 134 26.31 -0.69 7.29
C ASN A 134 26.04 0.38 8.36
N LYS A 135 26.79 0.32 9.45
CA LYS A 135 26.66 1.27 10.57
C LYS A 135 26.90 2.73 10.18
N ILE A 136 27.77 2.98 9.20
CA ILE A 136 28.12 4.36 8.77
C ILE A 136 26.97 4.98 7.98
N LYS A 137 26.28 4.19 7.16
CA LYS A 137 25.17 4.65 6.32
C LYS A 137 23.79 4.39 6.93
N GLY A 138 23.69 3.59 7.99
CA GLY A 138 22.41 3.20 8.58
C GLY A 138 21.56 2.33 7.65
N GLU A 139 22.21 1.51 6.82
CA GLU A 139 21.57 0.63 5.83
C GLU A 139 21.65 -0.80 6.28
N ILE A 140 20.61 -1.58 5.97
CA ILE A 140 20.66 -3.02 6.07
C ILE A 140 20.47 -3.64 4.69
N PHE A 141 21.16 -4.75 4.45
CA PHE A 141 21.03 -5.53 3.24
C PHE A 141 20.68 -6.98 3.58
N PHE A 142 19.65 -7.50 2.92
CA PHE A 142 19.23 -8.89 3.00
C PHE A 142 19.22 -9.49 1.58
N GLU A 143 19.97 -10.56 1.35
CA GLU A 143 20.14 -11.18 0.02
C GLU A 143 20.52 -10.18 -1.10
N ASN A 144 21.35 -9.17 -0.76
CA ASN A 144 21.80 -8.06 -1.62
C ASN A 144 20.76 -6.96 -1.92
N ASP A 145 19.55 -7.05 -1.37
CA ASP A 145 18.56 -5.96 -1.44
C ASP A 145 18.75 -5.00 -0.26
N ASN A 146 18.74 -3.69 -0.53
CA ASN A 146 18.60 -2.69 0.53
C ASN A 146 17.20 -2.83 1.14
N CYS A 147 17.15 -3.09 2.44
CA CYS A 147 15.94 -3.44 3.15
C CYS A 147 15.72 -2.53 4.36
N THR A 148 14.57 -2.71 4.98
CA THR A 148 14.21 -2.05 6.23
C THR A 148 13.44 -3.06 7.08
N ILE A 149 13.69 -3.10 8.38
CA ILE A 149 12.92 -3.91 9.32
C ILE A 149 11.71 -3.08 9.74
N ILE A 150 10.53 -3.59 9.44
CA ILE A 150 9.25 -2.96 9.78
C ILE A 150 8.56 -3.85 10.81
N PRO A 151 8.18 -3.32 11.99
CA PRO A 151 7.37 -4.06 12.95
C PRO A 151 6.07 -4.55 12.29
N ARG A 152 5.68 -5.81 12.53
CA ARG A 152 4.59 -6.48 11.80
C ARG A 152 3.26 -5.72 11.85
N GLY A 153 2.96 -5.02 12.95
CA GLY A 153 1.73 -4.25 13.08
C GLY A 153 1.70 -2.91 12.35
N GLU A 154 2.85 -2.37 11.92
CA GLU A 154 2.88 -1.08 11.22
C GLU A 154 2.09 -1.13 9.90
N THR A 155 2.23 -2.20 9.12
CA THR A 155 1.55 -2.31 7.81
C THR A 155 0.03 -2.45 7.94
N PRO A 156 -0.53 -3.33 8.80
CA PRO A 156 -1.96 -3.35 9.08
C PRO A 156 -2.50 -2.00 9.58
N HIS A 157 -1.80 -1.30 10.48
CA HIS A 157 -2.26 0.02 10.97
C HIS A 157 -2.35 1.04 9.84
N ILE A 158 -1.31 1.13 8.98
CA ILE A 158 -1.34 2.02 7.81
C ILE A 158 -2.53 1.67 6.90
N LYS A 159 -2.77 0.38 6.65
CA LYS A 159 -3.87 -0.08 5.80
C LYS A 159 -5.24 0.31 6.36
N LYS A 160 -5.46 0.15 7.67
CA LYS A 160 -6.70 0.56 8.35
C LYS A 160 -6.98 2.05 8.22
N GLU A 161 -5.96 2.90 8.34
CA GLU A 161 -6.11 4.35 8.10
C GLU A 161 -6.60 4.63 6.67
N PHE A 162 -6.11 3.89 5.66
CA PHE A 162 -6.64 4.01 4.30
C PHE A 162 -8.08 3.50 4.19
N GLU A 163 -8.43 2.39 4.84
CA GLU A 163 -9.80 1.85 4.83
C GLU A 163 -10.81 2.81 5.45
N ASP A 164 -10.43 3.49 6.53
CA ASP A 164 -11.27 4.48 7.19
C ASP A 164 -11.56 5.66 6.27
N MET A 165 -10.57 6.09 5.47
CA MET A 165 -10.72 7.20 4.54
C MET A 165 -11.44 6.83 3.23
N ILE A 166 -11.09 5.70 2.60
CA ILE A 166 -11.46 5.39 1.21
C ILE A 166 -12.04 3.98 1.03
N GLY A 167 -12.29 3.25 2.12
CA GLY A 167 -12.90 1.93 2.09
C GLY A 167 -12.04 0.87 1.40
N THR A 168 -12.70 -0.08 0.74
CA THR A 168 -12.07 -1.28 0.17
C THR A 168 -11.07 -1.00 -0.96
N THR A 169 -11.07 0.21 -1.54
CA THR A 169 -10.04 0.66 -2.50
C THR A 169 -8.64 0.59 -1.90
N ALA A 170 -8.50 0.70 -0.57
CA ALA A 170 -7.24 0.49 0.13
C ALA A 170 -6.58 -0.87 -0.21
N HIS A 171 -7.36 -1.94 -0.40
CA HIS A 171 -6.86 -3.26 -0.78
C HIS A 171 -6.26 -3.25 -2.19
N THR A 172 -6.90 -2.58 -3.14
CA THR A 172 -6.41 -2.49 -4.52
C THR A 172 -5.14 -1.67 -4.62
N ILE A 173 -5.02 -0.59 -3.83
CA ILE A 173 -3.79 0.19 -3.71
C ILE A 173 -2.66 -0.70 -3.18
N SER A 174 -2.90 -1.41 -2.09
CA SER A 174 -1.96 -2.35 -1.46
C SER A 174 -1.52 -3.47 -2.41
N TYR A 175 -2.47 -4.09 -3.12
CA TYR A 175 -2.19 -5.09 -4.16
C TYR A 175 -1.29 -4.54 -5.26
N ASN A 176 -1.62 -3.36 -5.82
CA ASN A 176 -0.85 -2.79 -6.91
C ASN A 176 0.54 -2.32 -6.46
N ALA A 177 0.66 -1.83 -5.22
CA ALA A 177 1.96 -1.52 -4.62
C ALA A 177 2.83 -2.78 -4.51
N GLY A 178 2.28 -3.88 -3.96
CA GLY A 178 2.98 -5.16 -3.85
C GLY A 178 3.38 -5.74 -5.20
N LYS A 179 2.48 -5.69 -6.18
CA LYS A 179 2.72 -6.18 -7.55
C LYS A 179 3.82 -5.41 -8.26
N ARG A 180 3.82 -4.08 -8.16
CA ARG A 180 4.86 -3.22 -8.74
C ARG A 180 6.20 -3.44 -8.06
N ALA A 181 6.24 -3.40 -6.72
CA ALA A 181 7.46 -3.59 -5.95
C ALA A 181 8.12 -4.93 -6.27
N SER A 182 7.34 -6.02 -6.33
CA SER A 182 7.85 -7.35 -6.68
C SER A 182 8.50 -7.39 -8.07
N LYS A 183 7.85 -6.78 -9.07
CA LYS A 183 8.40 -6.71 -10.44
C LYS A 183 9.69 -5.92 -10.50
N GLU A 184 9.75 -4.77 -9.84
CA GLU A 184 10.95 -3.91 -9.80
C GLU A 184 12.13 -4.65 -9.14
N THR A 185 11.90 -5.26 -7.98
CA THR A 185 12.92 -6.07 -7.29
C THR A 185 13.41 -7.21 -8.17
N LEU A 186 12.50 -8.03 -8.72
CA LEU A 186 12.89 -9.21 -9.51
C LEU A 186 13.50 -8.86 -10.86
N ASN A 187 13.14 -7.72 -11.47
CA ASN A 187 13.81 -7.21 -12.68
C ASN A 187 15.28 -6.86 -12.40
N ASN A 188 15.63 -6.40 -11.21
CA ASN A 188 17.04 -6.17 -10.84
C ASN A 188 17.81 -7.51 -10.72
N TYR A 189 17.15 -8.59 -10.31
CA TYR A 189 17.71 -9.95 -10.28
C TYR A 189 17.75 -10.64 -11.67
N GLN A 190 17.14 -10.07 -12.71
CA GLN A 190 17.12 -10.65 -14.08
C GLN A 190 18.48 -10.63 -14.79
N LYS A 191 19.54 -10.03 -14.21
CA LYS A 191 20.90 -10.13 -14.76
C LYS A 191 21.52 -11.50 -14.45
N GLY A 192 21.11 -12.52 -15.22
CA GLY A 192 21.85 -13.78 -15.43
C GLY A 192 21.20 -15.06 -14.91
N LEU A 193 20.79 -15.12 -13.64
CA LEU A 193 20.46 -16.39 -12.98
C LEU A 193 19.01 -16.89 -13.21
N ILE A 194 18.03 -15.98 -13.19
CA ILE A 194 16.59 -16.32 -13.33
C ILE A 194 16.28 -16.80 -14.75
N LYS A 195 16.93 -16.24 -15.78
CA LYS A 195 16.74 -16.65 -17.18
C LYS A 195 17.14 -18.11 -17.42
N ILE A 196 18.22 -18.56 -16.77
CA ILE A 196 18.72 -19.94 -16.85
C ILE A 196 17.79 -20.91 -16.10
N ILE A 197 17.27 -20.52 -14.93
CA ILE A 197 16.37 -21.36 -14.12
C ILE A 197 14.95 -21.42 -14.70
N ALA A 198 14.46 -20.32 -15.29
CA ALA A 198 13.16 -20.27 -15.98
C ALA A 198 13.08 -21.23 -17.17
N LEU A 199 14.23 -21.54 -17.79
CA LEU A 199 14.34 -22.56 -18.84
C LEU A 199 14.29 -24.00 -18.30
N THR A 200 14.42 -24.22 -16.98
CA THR A 200 14.55 -25.58 -16.41
C THR A 200 13.23 -26.15 -15.89
N SER A 201 12.46 -25.41 -15.07
CA SER A 201 11.15 -25.87 -14.54
C SER A 201 10.39 -24.74 -13.84
N LYS A 202 9.20 -24.40 -14.33
CA LYS A 202 8.31 -23.40 -13.69
C LYS A 202 7.95 -23.81 -12.26
N LYS A 203 7.62 -25.08 -12.01
CA LYS A 203 7.30 -25.60 -10.67
C LYS A 203 8.42 -25.33 -9.66
N LYS A 204 9.67 -25.59 -10.04
CA LYS A 204 10.83 -25.36 -9.17
C LYS A 204 11.02 -23.86 -8.88
N LEU A 205 10.84 -23.01 -9.89
CA LEU A 205 10.94 -21.56 -9.73
C LEU A 205 9.82 -21.02 -8.83
N SER A 206 8.59 -21.50 -9.00
CA SER A 206 7.45 -21.20 -8.12
C SER A 206 7.70 -21.62 -6.67
N GLN A 207 8.33 -22.78 -6.43
CA GLN A 207 8.72 -23.20 -5.08
C GLN A 207 9.78 -22.28 -4.47
N GLN A 208 10.77 -21.82 -5.25
CA GLN A 208 11.77 -20.87 -4.77
C GLN A 208 11.15 -19.50 -4.44
N MET A 209 10.21 -19.04 -5.27
CA MET A 209 9.42 -17.84 -5.01
C MET A 209 8.66 -17.95 -3.68
N LEU A 210 7.93 -19.04 -3.43
CA LEU A 210 7.19 -19.24 -2.17
C LEU A 210 8.12 -19.36 -0.94
N LYS A 211 9.35 -19.85 -1.10
CA LYS A 211 10.36 -19.88 -0.03
C LYS A 211 10.82 -18.47 0.41
N GLN A 212 10.60 -17.44 -0.41
CA GLN A 212 10.91 -16.06 -0.03
C GLN A 212 9.91 -15.47 0.98
N ILE A 213 8.66 -15.96 1.00
CA ILE A 213 7.62 -15.51 1.93
C ILE A 213 8.07 -15.64 3.41
N PRO A 214 8.51 -16.81 3.90
CA PRO A 214 8.97 -16.93 5.29
C PRO A 214 10.27 -16.18 5.57
N LYS A 215 11.20 -16.13 4.60
CA LYS A 215 12.46 -15.38 4.73
C LYS A 215 12.25 -13.89 4.96
N ARG A 216 11.20 -13.33 4.37
CA ARG A 216 10.84 -11.91 4.47
C ARG A 216 9.78 -11.62 5.53
N GLY A 217 9.42 -12.61 6.36
CA GLY A 217 8.52 -12.41 7.50
C GLY A 217 7.02 -12.32 7.17
N PHE A 218 6.61 -12.59 5.92
CA PHE A 218 5.20 -12.55 5.52
C PHE A 218 4.37 -13.69 6.11
N GLY A 219 5.00 -14.78 6.54
CA GLY A 219 4.35 -15.97 7.09
C GLY A 219 4.98 -17.25 6.55
N LYS A 220 4.48 -18.42 6.97
CA LYS A 220 4.98 -19.70 6.49
C LYS A 220 4.14 -20.18 5.32
N ALA A 221 4.73 -20.17 4.13
CA ALA A 221 4.09 -20.59 2.89
C ALA A 221 4.27 -22.08 2.60
N GLN A 222 3.24 -22.70 2.02
CA GLN A 222 3.24 -24.07 1.54
C GLN A 222 2.47 -24.15 0.21
N MET A 223 3.11 -24.67 -0.84
CA MET A 223 2.44 -25.00 -2.09
C MET A 223 1.53 -26.21 -1.88
N ILE A 224 0.27 -26.09 -2.30
CA ILE A 224 -0.76 -27.13 -2.18
C ILE A 224 -1.01 -27.77 -3.54
N ASP A 225 -1.11 -26.97 -4.59
CA ASP A 225 -1.34 -27.45 -5.95
C ASP A 225 -0.58 -26.59 -6.97
N PHE A 226 -0.25 -27.20 -8.11
CA PHE A 226 0.45 -26.57 -9.23
C PHE A 226 0.02 -27.21 -10.55
N SER A 227 -0.43 -26.40 -11.51
CA SER A 227 -0.67 -26.82 -12.88
C SER A 227 0.05 -25.88 -13.84
N GLU A 228 0.99 -26.45 -14.61
CA GLU A 228 1.70 -25.69 -15.64
C GLU A 228 0.83 -25.41 -16.87
N GLU A 229 -0.05 -26.34 -17.22
CA GLU A 229 -0.99 -26.19 -18.35
C GLU A 229 -1.98 -25.05 -18.10
N LYS A 230 -2.51 -24.95 -16.88
CA LYS A 230 -3.48 -23.92 -16.49
C LYS A 230 -2.83 -22.61 -16.03
N ASP A 231 -1.49 -22.56 -15.99
CA ASP A 231 -0.72 -21.51 -15.30
C ASP A 231 -1.31 -21.19 -13.92
N PHE A 232 -1.32 -22.19 -13.04
CA PHE A 232 -2.03 -22.13 -11.77
C PHE A 232 -1.16 -22.58 -10.60
N ILE A 233 -1.26 -21.87 -9.49
CA ILE A 233 -0.66 -22.25 -8.21
C ILE A 233 -1.67 -22.02 -7.10
N LYS A 234 -1.89 -23.05 -6.29
CA LYS A 234 -2.58 -22.93 -5.00
C LYS A 234 -1.58 -23.05 -3.87
N PHE A 235 -1.61 -22.12 -2.91
CA PHE A 235 -0.73 -22.16 -1.75
C PHE A 235 -1.42 -21.65 -0.49
N ARG A 236 -0.91 -22.08 0.66
CA ARG A 236 -1.36 -21.63 1.98
C ARG A 236 -0.27 -20.85 2.68
N VAL A 237 -0.68 -19.86 3.47
CA VAL A 237 0.20 -19.15 4.39
C VAL A 237 -0.39 -19.21 5.79
N THR A 238 0.33 -19.88 6.69
CA THR A 238 0.06 -19.81 8.13
C THR A 238 0.82 -18.63 8.74
N ASN A 239 0.24 -18.00 9.76
CA ASN A 239 0.86 -16.85 10.44
C ASN A 239 1.15 -15.68 9.49
N SER A 240 0.19 -15.37 8.61
CA SER A 240 0.28 -14.24 7.66
C SER A 240 0.47 -12.92 8.40
N MET A 241 1.45 -12.10 8.00
CA MET A 241 1.69 -10.79 8.61
C MET A 241 0.49 -9.85 8.46
N GLU A 242 -0.19 -9.87 7.32
CA GLU A 242 -1.26 -8.92 7.03
C GLU A 242 -2.56 -9.24 7.77
N ALA A 243 -2.76 -10.49 8.19
CA ALA A 243 -3.97 -10.92 8.89
C ALA A 243 -3.92 -10.72 10.42
N GLN A 244 -2.74 -10.56 11.01
CA GLN A 244 -2.55 -10.69 12.48
C GLN A 244 -3.21 -9.61 13.33
N ASP A 245 -3.46 -8.43 12.79
CA ASP A 245 -4.04 -7.30 13.53
C ASP A 245 -5.49 -7.01 13.12
N TYR A 246 -6.11 -7.89 12.35
CA TYR A 246 -7.53 -7.86 12.06
C TYR A 246 -8.26 -8.87 12.94
N GLU A 247 -9.42 -8.48 13.46
CA GLU A 247 -10.35 -9.34 14.21
C GLU A 247 -11.65 -9.38 13.43
N ASP A 248 -12.17 -10.58 13.17
CA ASP A 248 -13.48 -10.81 12.55
C ASP A 248 -13.72 -10.01 11.26
N SER A 249 -12.72 -9.96 10.37
CA SER A 249 -12.90 -9.28 9.08
C SER A 249 -13.97 -9.99 8.24
N GLU A 250 -14.77 -9.20 7.53
CA GLU A 250 -15.76 -9.69 6.57
C GLU A 250 -15.12 -10.09 5.23
N ILE A 251 -13.87 -9.69 4.97
CA ILE A 251 -13.18 -9.89 3.70
C ILE A 251 -11.73 -10.36 3.89
N PRO A 252 -11.10 -10.96 2.85
CA PRO A 252 -9.69 -11.30 2.91
C PRO A 252 -8.77 -10.07 2.98
N GLU A 253 -7.76 -10.12 3.85
CA GLU A 253 -6.93 -8.96 4.21
C GLU A 253 -5.55 -8.91 3.57
N CYS A 254 -5.04 -10.03 3.01
CA CYS A 254 -3.66 -10.15 2.53
C CYS A 254 -3.47 -9.60 1.10
N SER A 255 -3.85 -8.34 0.92
CA SER A 255 -3.80 -7.62 -0.35
C SER A 255 -2.38 -7.35 -0.87
N ILE A 256 -1.40 -7.08 0.00
CA ILE A 256 -0.01 -6.87 -0.43
C ILE A 256 0.59 -8.19 -0.90
N LEU A 257 0.38 -9.28 -0.15
CA LEU A 257 0.91 -10.60 -0.49
C LEU A 257 0.32 -11.12 -1.81
N THR A 258 -0.99 -10.97 -2.03
CA THR A 258 -1.61 -11.30 -3.34
C THR A 258 -0.96 -10.49 -4.46
N GLY A 259 -0.75 -9.19 -4.27
CA GLY A 259 -0.02 -8.32 -5.20
C GLY A 259 1.40 -8.80 -5.51
N VAL A 260 2.20 -9.04 -4.46
CA VAL A 260 3.58 -9.53 -4.57
C VAL A 260 3.63 -10.85 -5.35
N ILE A 261 2.73 -11.79 -5.05
CA ILE A 261 2.70 -13.09 -5.70
C ILE A 261 2.22 -13.00 -7.14
N ALA A 262 1.26 -12.11 -7.45
CA ALA A 262 0.88 -11.82 -8.82
C ALA A 262 2.07 -11.25 -9.62
N GLY A 263 2.80 -10.29 -9.05
CA GLY A 263 3.97 -9.66 -9.68
C GLY A 263 5.09 -10.66 -9.97
N ALA A 264 5.43 -11.49 -8.99
CA ALA A 264 6.42 -12.55 -9.16
C ALA A 264 5.93 -13.64 -10.13
N GLY A 265 4.65 -14.00 -10.07
CA GLY A 265 4.00 -14.94 -10.98
C GLY A 265 4.12 -14.53 -12.45
N GLU A 266 3.93 -13.26 -12.77
CA GLU A 266 4.08 -12.77 -14.15
C GLU A 266 5.49 -13.02 -14.71
N ILE A 267 6.52 -12.93 -13.87
CA ILE A 267 7.89 -13.21 -14.26
C ILE A 267 8.12 -14.72 -14.43
N VAL A 268 7.56 -15.54 -13.54
CA VAL A 268 7.68 -17.01 -13.60
C VAL A 268 6.98 -17.60 -14.83
N PHE A 269 5.77 -17.13 -15.15
CA PHE A 269 4.95 -17.67 -16.24
C PHE A 269 5.09 -16.88 -17.55
N ASN A 270 5.77 -15.72 -17.52
CA ASN A 270 5.97 -14.81 -18.65
C ASN A 270 4.66 -14.45 -19.37
N ARG A 271 3.64 -14.08 -18.59
CA ARG A 271 2.30 -13.67 -19.06
C ARG A 271 1.59 -12.93 -17.93
N VAL A 272 0.44 -12.32 -18.21
CA VAL A 272 -0.34 -11.62 -17.19
C VAL A 272 -0.96 -12.62 -16.21
N MET A 273 -0.66 -12.44 -14.93
CA MET A 273 -1.08 -13.30 -13.82
C MET A 273 -1.80 -12.46 -12.78
N ASP A 274 -2.72 -13.08 -12.07
CA ASP A 274 -3.47 -12.49 -10.97
C ASP A 274 -3.52 -13.47 -9.79
N CYS A 275 -3.70 -12.94 -8.58
CA CYS A 275 -3.69 -13.71 -7.36
C CYS A 275 -4.84 -13.27 -6.46
N ILE A 276 -5.65 -14.22 -6.02
CA ILE A 276 -6.74 -13.99 -5.06
C ILE A 276 -6.48 -14.75 -3.77
N GLU A 277 -6.96 -14.20 -2.66
CA GLU A 277 -7.05 -14.88 -1.38
C GLU A 277 -8.47 -15.47 -1.25
N THR A 278 -8.56 -16.80 -1.10
CA THR A 278 -9.83 -17.53 -1.05
C THR A 278 -10.25 -17.90 0.37
N ARG A 279 -9.33 -17.82 1.34
CA ARG A 279 -9.54 -17.99 2.78
C ARG A 279 -8.59 -17.07 3.54
N CYS A 280 -8.99 -16.56 4.69
CA CYS A 280 -8.17 -15.60 5.42
C CYS A 280 -8.24 -15.81 6.93
N ALA A 281 -7.06 -15.81 7.58
CA ALA A 281 -7.00 -15.92 9.04
C ALA A 281 -7.70 -14.75 9.77
N ALA A 282 -7.77 -13.57 9.14
CA ALA A 282 -8.51 -12.43 9.65
C ALA A 282 -10.03 -12.65 9.69
N MET A 283 -10.53 -13.56 8.85
CA MET A 283 -11.95 -13.96 8.80
C MET A 283 -12.26 -15.16 9.72
N GLY A 284 -11.30 -15.58 10.54
CA GLY A 284 -11.43 -16.74 11.44
C GLY A 284 -10.97 -18.08 10.85
N ASP A 285 -10.47 -18.12 9.60
CA ASP A 285 -9.88 -19.34 9.06
C ASP A 285 -8.57 -19.72 9.80
N PRO A 286 -8.19 -21.01 9.86
CA PRO A 286 -6.93 -21.43 10.49
C PRO A 286 -5.67 -20.97 9.73
N TYR A 287 -5.82 -20.51 8.48
CA TYR A 287 -4.75 -20.07 7.60
C TYR A 287 -5.30 -19.18 6.48
N CYS A 288 -4.41 -18.49 5.78
CA CYS A 288 -4.73 -17.84 4.52
C CYS A 288 -4.51 -18.79 3.35
N GLU A 289 -5.42 -18.86 2.38
CA GLU A 289 -5.30 -19.67 1.16
C GLU A 289 -5.38 -18.78 -0.08
N PHE A 290 -4.52 -19.06 -1.05
CA PHE A 290 -4.32 -18.21 -2.22
C PHE A 290 -4.28 -19.01 -3.51
N GLU A 291 -4.77 -18.39 -4.57
CA GLU A 291 -4.79 -18.94 -5.91
C GLU A 291 -4.19 -17.91 -6.88
N LEU A 292 -3.01 -18.23 -7.42
CA LEU A 292 -2.38 -17.52 -8.52
C LEU A 292 -2.83 -18.19 -9.83
N TYR A 293 -3.33 -17.41 -10.77
CA TYR A 293 -3.86 -17.88 -12.04
C TYR A 293 -3.56 -16.92 -13.18
N ARG A 294 -3.64 -17.41 -14.41
CA ARG A 294 -3.57 -16.55 -15.60
C ARG A 294 -4.79 -15.62 -15.66
N LYS A 295 -4.55 -14.32 -15.69
CA LYS A 295 -5.64 -13.34 -15.89
C LYS A 295 -6.22 -13.52 -17.29
N LYS A 296 -7.53 -13.74 -17.39
CA LYS A 296 -8.23 -13.77 -18.69
C LYS A 296 -8.18 -12.37 -19.31
N ALA A 297 -8.14 -12.30 -20.65
CA ALA A 297 -8.33 -11.04 -21.35
C ALA A 297 -9.73 -10.48 -21.02
N VAL A 298 -9.83 -9.16 -21.02
CA VAL A 298 -11.11 -8.43 -20.92
C VAL A 298 -12.10 -8.99 -21.93
N GLU A 299 -13.36 -9.19 -21.53
CA GLU A 299 -14.39 -9.69 -22.43
C GLU A 299 -14.59 -8.75 -23.62
N GLU A 300 -14.33 -9.24 -24.84
CA GLU A 300 -14.53 -8.50 -26.11
C GLU A 300 -15.95 -7.92 -26.20
N ARG A 301 -16.94 -8.64 -25.66
CA ARG A 301 -18.34 -8.19 -25.58
C ARG A 301 -18.49 -6.89 -24.80
N LEU A 302 -17.83 -6.75 -23.65
CA LEU A 302 -17.90 -5.53 -22.82
C LEU A 302 -17.18 -4.37 -23.51
N GLN A 303 -16.07 -4.65 -24.20
CA GLN A 303 -15.38 -3.65 -25.00
C GLN A 303 -16.27 -3.11 -26.13
N GLN A 304 -16.98 -3.99 -26.84
CA GLN A 304 -17.88 -3.57 -27.90
C GLN A 304 -19.03 -2.70 -27.36
N ILE A 305 -19.65 -3.09 -26.23
CA ILE A 305 -20.71 -2.29 -25.60
C ILE A 305 -20.20 -0.89 -25.22
N LEU A 306 -18.99 -0.78 -24.67
CA LEU A 306 -18.38 0.51 -24.34
C LEU A 306 -18.03 1.31 -25.59
N HIS A 307 -17.54 0.65 -26.66
CA HIS A 307 -17.22 1.30 -27.92
C HIS A 307 -18.46 1.94 -28.55
N ASP A 308 -19.56 1.20 -28.65
CA ASP A 308 -20.82 1.69 -29.21
C ASP A 308 -21.35 2.91 -28.44
N PHE A 309 -21.20 2.91 -27.11
CA PHE A 309 -21.58 4.05 -26.26
C PHE A 309 -20.70 5.27 -26.48
N VAL A 310 -19.38 5.10 -26.60
CA VAL A 310 -18.47 6.22 -26.89
C VAL A 310 -18.78 6.82 -28.28
N MET A 311 -19.15 5.99 -29.25
CA MET A 311 -19.52 6.44 -30.59
C MET A 311 -20.87 7.17 -30.66
N ALA A 312 -21.72 7.07 -29.63
CA ALA A 312 -23.04 7.71 -29.60
C ALA A 312 -22.99 9.25 -29.46
N GLY A 313 -21.83 9.85 -29.15
CA GLY A 313 -21.63 11.30 -29.05
C GLY A 313 -21.47 11.79 -27.60
N ASP A 314 -20.98 13.03 -27.43
CA ASP A 314 -20.75 13.74 -26.14
C ASP A 314 -19.83 13.06 -25.10
N VAL A 315 -19.35 11.85 -25.41
CA VAL A 315 -18.44 11.03 -24.60
C VAL A 315 -17.09 10.91 -25.31
N GLU A 316 -16.00 11.11 -24.59
CA GLU A 316 -14.63 10.92 -25.07
C GLU A 316 -14.07 9.54 -24.73
N GLY A 317 -14.58 8.94 -23.65
CA GLY A 317 -14.17 7.61 -23.24
C GLY A 317 -15.01 7.09 -22.09
N ALA A 318 -15.04 5.77 -21.95
CA ALA A 318 -15.73 5.09 -20.87
C ALA A 318 -14.95 3.85 -20.39
N LEU A 319 -15.12 3.51 -19.12
CA LEU A 319 -14.65 2.24 -18.56
C LEU A 319 -15.63 1.72 -17.53
N ILE A 320 -15.59 0.40 -17.32
CA ILE A 320 -16.28 -0.26 -16.21
C ILE A 320 -15.26 -0.91 -15.29
N MET A 321 -15.46 -0.74 -13.98
CA MET A 321 -14.61 -1.29 -12.93
C MET A 321 -15.44 -2.00 -11.86
N SER A 322 -14.80 -2.85 -11.06
CA SER A 322 -15.40 -3.37 -9.83
C SER A 322 -15.47 -2.28 -8.76
N LYS A 323 -16.30 -2.49 -7.73
CA LYS A 323 -16.38 -1.59 -6.56
C LYS A 323 -15.04 -1.33 -5.85
N ASN A 324 -14.05 -2.20 -6.04
CA ASN A 324 -12.72 -2.06 -5.44
C ASN A 324 -11.72 -1.36 -6.40
N GLY A 325 -12.14 -0.87 -7.56
CA GLY A 325 -11.27 -0.19 -8.52
C GLY A 325 -10.44 -1.12 -9.41
N ILE A 326 -10.82 -2.39 -9.54
CA ILE A 326 -10.23 -3.31 -10.53
C ILE A 326 -10.88 -3.04 -11.88
N LEU A 327 -10.08 -2.73 -12.90
CA LEU A 327 -10.56 -2.53 -14.27
C LEU A 327 -11.17 -3.82 -14.82
N ILE A 328 -12.42 -3.73 -15.32
CA ILE A 328 -13.12 -4.82 -16.00
C ILE A 328 -12.98 -4.64 -17.51
N ALA A 329 -13.35 -3.48 -18.05
CA ALA A 329 -13.21 -3.14 -19.47
C ALA A 329 -13.09 -1.62 -19.67
N SER A 330 -12.50 -1.19 -20.79
CA SER A 330 -12.37 0.23 -21.13
C SER A 330 -12.37 0.48 -22.63
N CYS A 331 -12.95 1.60 -23.04
CA CYS A 331 -12.78 2.26 -24.32
C CYS A 331 -12.39 3.72 -24.02
N LEU A 332 -11.08 3.97 -23.89
CA LEU A 332 -10.53 5.28 -23.53
C LEU A 332 -9.54 5.75 -24.61
N PRO A 333 -9.28 7.06 -24.71
CA PRO A 333 -8.17 7.59 -25.47
C PRO A 333 -6.83 6.90 -25.09
N PRO A 334 -5.92 6.67 -26.05
CA PRO A 334 -4.68 5.92 -25.82
C PRO A 334 -3.76 6.55 -24.77
N GLU A 335 -3.90 7.86 -24.56
CA GLU A 335 -3.10 8.64 -23.61
C GLU A 335 -3.51 8.38 -22.14
N ILE A 336 -4.71 7.81 -21.93
CA ILE A 336 -5.29 7.59 -20.61
C ILE A 336 -5.04 6.15 -20.17
N ASN A 337 -4.32 5.98 -19.06
CA ASN A 337 -4.14 4.68 -18.45
C ASN A 337 -5.41 4.23 -17.71
N ALA A 338 -6.13 3.26 -18.30
CA ALA A 338 -7.41 2.76 -17.80
C ALA A 338 -7.34 2.18 -16.37
N GLU A 339 -6.32 1.38 -16.05
CA GLU A 339 -6.15 0.79 -14.71
C GLU A 339 -5.94 1.86 -13.65
N ARG A 340 -5.16 2.89 -13.97
CA ARG A 340 -4.92 4.02 -13.08
C ARG A 340 -6.17 4.87 -12.90
N LEU A 341 -6.93 5.13 -13.97
CA LEU A 341 -8.18 5.88 -13.88
C LEU A 341 -9.22 5.14 -13.04
N ALA A 342 -9.37 3.82 -13.23
CA ALA A 342 -10.26 2.98 -12.41
C ALA A 342 -9.90 3.07 -10.91
N MET A 343 -8.62 2.97 -10.56
CA MET A 343 -8.19 3.13 -9.17
C MET A 343 -8.53 4.51 -8.60
N ILE A 344 -8.21 5.58 -9.32
CA ILE A 344 -8.48 6.96 -8.86
C ILE A 344 -10.00 7.17 -8.71
N ALA A 345 -10.80 6.75 -9.69
CA ALA A 345 -12.25 6.85 -9.63
C ALA A 345 -12.83 6.09 -8.43
N SER A 346 -12.33 4.88 -8.14
CA SER A 346 -12.79 4.13 -6.96
C SER A 346 -12.42 4.82 -5.64
N THR A 347 -11.33 5.60 -5.61
CA THR A 347 -10.96 6.40 -4.44
C THR A 347 -11.95 7.53 -4.22
N ILE A 348 -12.38 8.20 -5.30
CA ILE A 348 -13.44 9.23 -5.27
C ILE A 348 -14.75 8.62 -4.77
N THR A 349 -15.13 7.46 -5.30
CA THR A 349 -16.28 6.68 -4.83
C THR A 349 -16.16 6.39 -3.33
N GLY A 350 -15.08 5.76 -2.88
CA GLY A 350 -14.91 5.32 -1.49
C GLY A 350 -14.95 6.49 -0.50
N ALA A 351 -14.25 7.59 -0.81
CA ALA A 351 -14.30 8.80 -0.01
C ALA A 351 -15.71 9.42 0.04
N THR A 352 -16.43 9.39 -1.07
CA THR A 352 -17.82 9.87 -1.14
C THR A 352 -18.75 9.00 -0.31
N GLU A 353 -18.63 7.67 -0.38
CA GLU A 353 -19.44 6.75 0.43
C GLU A 353 -19.20 7.00 1.92
N LYS A 354 -17.93 7.05 2.35
CA LYS A 354 -17.57 7.38 3.74
C LYS A 354 -18.16 8.73 4.16
N SER A 355 -17.96 9.78 3.38
CA SER A 355 -18.50 11.11 3.67
C SER A 355 -20.04 11.13 3.79
N THR A 356 -20.74 10.42 2.90
CA THR A 356 -22.21 10.31 2.97
C THR A 356 -22.70 9.50 4.16
N SER A 357 -21.95 8.46 4.55
CA SER A 357 -22.29 7.62 5.70
C SER A 357 -22.17 8.37 7.03
N GLU A 358 -21.14 9.23 7.18
CA GLU A 358 -20.98 10.12 8.33
C GLU A 358 -22.15 11.11 8.47
N LEU A 359 -22.81 11.46 7.36
CA LEU A 359 -23.98 12.32 7.35
C LEU A 359 -25.29 11.57 7.59
N GLY A 360 -25.25 10.25 7.83
CA GLY A 360 -26.42 9.40 7.95
C GLY A 360 -27.29 9.36 6.69
N ARG A 361 -26.68 9.59 5.51
CA ARG A 361 -27.39 9.64 4.23
C ARG A 361 -27.27 8.32 3.47
N GLU A 362 -28.18 8.13 2.52
CA GLU A 362 -28.13 6.99 1.59
C GLU A 362 -26.87 7.01 0.70
N ARG A 363 -26.58 5.86 0.10
CA ARG A 363 -25.47 5.70 -0.85
C ARG A 363 -25.64 6.64 -2.04
N PHE A 364 -24.54 7.26 -2.49
CA PHE A 364 -24.56 8.10 -3.69
C PHE A 364 -25.03 7.31 -4.92
N TYR A 365 -25.75 8.00 -5.82
CA TYR A 365 -26.21 7.45 -7.09
C TYR A 365 -25.25 7.73 -8.25
N ARG A 366 -24.73 8.97 -8.27
CA ARG A 366 -23.82 9.48 -9.30
C ARG A 366 -22.92 10.55 -8.69
N ILE A 367 -21.66 10.57 -9.12
CA ILE A 367 -20.70 11.63 -8.85
C ILE A 367 -20.39 12.29 -10.19
N THR A 368 -20.45 13.62 -10.24
CA THR A 368 -20.05 14.40 -11.41
C THR A 368 -18.96 15.37 -10.98
N VAL A 369 -17.82 15.32 -11.65
CA VAL A 369 -16.71 16.25 -11.47
C VAL A 369 -16.61 17.08 -12.74
N GLU A 370 -16.86 18.36 -12.63
CA GLU A 370 -16.80 19.30 -13.75
C GLU A 370 -15.47 20.06 -13.71
N THR A 371 -14.81 20.14 -14.85
CA THR A 371 -13.65 20.98 -15.07
C THR A 371 -13.91 21.91 -16.25
N GLY A 372 -13.06 22.91 -16.48
CA GLY A 372 -13.21 23.79 -17.64
C GLY A 372 -13.06 23.09 -19.00
N GLU A 373 -12.53 21.86 -19.04
CA GLU A 373 -12.17 21.15 -20.28
C GLU A 373 -12.87 19.79 -20.45
N ALA A 374 -13.34 19.16 -19.38
CA ALA A 374 -14.03 17.87 -19.44
C ALA A 374 -14.82 17.59 -18.15
N GLY A 375 -15.83 16.72 -18.27
CA GLY A 375 -16.55 16.15 -17.14
C GLY A 375 -16.12 14.70 -16.86
N LEU A 376 -15.97 14.33 -15.59
CA LEU A 376 -15.87 12.93 -15.17
C LEU A 376 -17.16 12.55 -14.45
N ILE A 377 -17.84 11.52 -14.93
CA ILE A 377 -19.06 11.01 -14.32
C ILE A 377 -18.82 9.58 -13.85
N ILE A 378 -19.08 9.32 -12.57
CA ILE A 378 -19.03 7.99 -11.96
C ILE A 378 -20.45 7.59 -11.57
N ARG A 379 -20.88 6.42 -12.02
CA ARG A 379 -22.23 5.91 -11.78
C ARG A 379 -22.17 4.43 -11.40
N LYS A 380 -22.97 4.04 -10.42
CA LYS A 380 -23.15 2.63 -10.08
C LYS A 380 -23.82 1.88 -11.23
N SER A 381 -23.25 0.73 -11.58
CA SER A 381 -23.74 -0.17 -12.62
C SER A 381 -23.95 -1.56 -12.00
N GLY A 382 -25.12 -1.79 -11.40
CA GLY A 382 -25.42 -3.02 -10.66
C GLY A 382 -24.85 -3.05 -9.23
N LYS A 383 -24.77 -4.25 -8.63
CA LYS A 383 -24.38 -4.43 -7.21
C LYS A 383 -22.86 -4.40 -6.96
N GLY A 384 -22.03 -4.58 -7.98
CA GLY A 384 -20.60 -4.81 -7.82
C GLY A 384 -19.68 -4.04 -8.76
N SER A 385 -20.23 -3.19 -9.62
CA SER A 385 -19.47 -2.49 -10.66
C SER A 385 -19.92 -1.05 -10.85
N GLU A 386 -19.02 -0.24 -11.41
CA GLU A 386 -19.21 1.19 -11.61
C GLU A 386 -18.77 1.56 -13.04
N LEU A 387 -19.60 2.36 -13.70
CA LEU A 387 -19.34 2.94 -15.01
C LEU A 387 -18.75 4.34 -14.82
N ILE A 388 -17.64 4.59 -15.48
CA ILE A 388 -16.92 5.86 -15.47
C ILE A 388 -16.91 6.39 -16.89
N VAL A 389 -17.29 7.65 -17.05
CA VAL A 389 -17.46 8.31 -18.34
C VAL A 389 -16.70 9.64 -18.31
N ILE A 390 -15.92 9.87 -19.35
CA ILE A 390 -15.26 11.14 -19.64
C ILE A 390 -16.10 11.82 -20.72
N THR A 391 -16.61 13.02 -20.44
CA THR A 391 -17.41 13.79 -21.37
C THR A 391 -16.58 14.86 -22.06
N LYS A 392 -17.04 15.27 -23.24
CA LYS A 392 -16.56 16.49 -23.89
C LYS A 392 -16.90 17.73 -23.03
N PRO A 393 -16.17 18.86 -23.18
CA PRO A 393 -16.44 20.07 -22.41
C PRO A 393 -17.84 20.67 -22.61
N ASP A 394 -18.41 20.51 -23.81
CA ASP A 394 -19.71 21.03 -24.22
C ASP A 394 -20.82 19.96 -24.23
N ALA A 395 -20.55 18.81 -23.61
CA ALA A 395 -21.46 17.67 -23.59
C ALA A 395 -22.83 18.00 -22.97
N SER A 396 -23.90 17.52 -23.61
CA SER A 396 -25.24 17.57 -23.04
C SER A 396 -25.38 16.54 -21.92
N LEU A 397 -25.14 16.96 -20.67
CA LEU A 397 -25.17 16.05 -19.51
C LEU A 397 -26.49 15.29 -19.39
N GLY A 398 -27.63 15.89 -19.73
CA GLY A 398 -28.93 15.22 -19.72
C GLY A 398 -28.97 14.00 -20.65
N PHE A 399 -28.41 14.13 -21.86
CA PHE A 399 -28.29 13.04 -22.82
C PHE A 399 -27.33 11.96 -22.31
N VAL A 400 -26.13 12.36 -21.88
CA VAL A 400 -25.12 11.44 -21.33
C VAL A 400 -25.69 10.63 -20.17
N PHE A 401 -26.41 11.26 -19.25
CA PHE A 401 -27.02 10.57 -18.11
C PHE A 401 -28.07 9.53 -18.50
N ASN A 402 -28.85 9.78 -19.55
CA ASN A 402 -29.82 8.82 -20.05
C ASN A 402 -29.12 7.63 -20.72
N GLU A 403 -28.14 7.90 -21.59
CA GLU A 403 -27.37 6.84 -22.24
C GLU A 403 -26.60 5.98 -21.24
N MET A 404 -26.02 6.61 -20.21
CA MET A 404 -25.37 5.91 -19.09
C MET A 404 -26.31 4.96 -18.36
N ARG A 405 -27.61 5.28 -18.23
CA ARG A 405 -28.59 4.37 -17.63
C ARG A 405 -28.78 3.14 -18.51
N ILE A 406 -28.98 3.35 -19.81
CA ILE A 406 -29.22 2.29 -20.79
C ILE A 406 -28.01 1.34 -20.88
N ILE A 407 -26.80 1.89 -21.02
CA ILE A 407 -25.59 1.08 -21.13
C ILE A 407 -25.28 0.34 -19.81
N SER A 408 -25.58 0.92 -18.65
CA SER A 408 -25.38 0.25 -17.36
C SER A 408 -26.18 -1.05 -17.25
N ASP A 409 -27.42 -1.06 -17.76
CA ASP A 409 -28.25 -2.26 -17.80
C ASP A 409 -27.66 -3.31 -18.77
N LYS A 410 -27.24 -2.89 -19.98
CA LYS A 410 -26.57 -3.78 -20.95
C LYS A 410 -25.28 -4.40 -20.40
N LEU A 411 -24.44 -3.60 -19.74
CA LEU A 411 -23.21 -4.07 -19.12
C LEU A 411 -23.52 -5.07 -18.00
N ARG A 412 -24.52 -4.78 -17.16
CA ARG A 412 -24.96 -5.69 -16.09
C ARG A 412 -25.39 -7.04 -16.63
N GLU A 413 -26.15 -7.07 -17.73
CA GLU A 413 -26.58 -8.31 -18.38
C GLU A 413 -25.41 -9.07 -19.04
N ALA A 414 -24.41 -8.36 -19.55
CA ALA A 414 -23.25 -8.97 -20.18
C ALA A 414 -22.27 -9.61 -19.17
N MET A 415 -22.26 -9.13 -17.91
CA MET A 415 -21.40 -9.65 -16.83
C MET A 415 -22.04 -10.79 -16.01
N GLN A 416 -23.28 -11.18 -16.31
CA GLN A 416 -23.97 -12.34 -15.72
C GLN A 416 -23.71 -13.57 -16.57
#